data_AF-T1D5A8-F1
#
_entry.id   AF-T1D5A8-F1
#
_cell.length_a   1.000
_cell.length_b   1.000
_cell.length_c   1.000
_cell.angle_alpha   90.00
_cell.angle_beta   90.00
_cell.angle_gamma   90.00
#
_symmetry.space_group_name_H-M   'P 1'
#
loop_
_entity.id
_entity.type
_entity.pdbx_description
1 polymer ?
#
loop_
_entity_poly.entity_id
_entity_poly.type
_entity_poly.pdbx_seq_one_letter_code
_entity_poly.pdbx_strand_id
1 'polypeptide(L)' 'MRLNPQHVAAIKQLAAEQFGAGVRVRLFGSRVDDAARGGDVDLLVELDT' A
#
# COMPACT_ATOMS: atom_id res chain seq x y z
N MET A 1 0.23 -12.05 -2.64
CA MET A 1 -0.01 -10.60 -2.75
C MET A 1 -0.58 -10.24 -4.11
N ARG A 2 -1.83 -9.79 -4.16
CA ARG A 2 -2.58 -9.44 -5.39
C ARG A 2 -2.38 -7.99 -5.84
N LEU A 3 -1.13 -7.52 -5.80
CA LEU A 3 -0.69 -6.22 -6.35
C LEU A 3 0.53 -6.47 -7.25
N ASN A 4 0.49 -5.92 -8.46
CA ASN A 4 1.64 -5.98 -9.36
C ASN A 4 2.72 -4.95 -8.93
N PRO A 5 3.95 -5.08 -9.45
CA PRO A 5 5.04 -4.16 -9.09
C PRO A 5 4.75 -2.68 -9.40
N GLN A 6 3.98 -2.41 -10.46
CA GLN A 6 3.62 -1.05 -10.88
C GLN A 6 2.68 -0.39 -9.85
N HIS A 7 1.70 -1.13 -9.31
CA HIS A 7 0.82 -0.65 -8.25
C HIS A 7 1.61 -0.37 -6.98
N VAL A 8 2.54 -1.24 -6.60
CA VAL A 8 3.39 -1.03 -5.42
C VAL A 8 4.23 0.24 -5.58
N ALA A 9 4.82 0.47 -6.76
CA ALA A 9 5.58 1.67 -7.05
C ALA A 9 4.70 2.93 -6.98
N ALA A 10 3.52 2.91 -7.61
CA ALA A 10 2.57 4.02 -7.59
C ALA A 10 2.10 4.36 -6.17
N ILE A 11 1.77 3.35 -5.35
CA ILE A 11 1.35 3.55 -3.95
C ILE A 11 2.46 4.23 -3.15
N LYS A 12 3.71 3.75 -3.28
CA LYS A 12 4.85 4.35 -2.56
C LYS A 12 5.11 5.78 -3.00
N GLN A 13 5.08 6.04 -4.30
CA GLN A 13 5.28 7.38 -4.85
C GLN A 13 4.21 8.34 -4.34
N LEU A 14 2.93 7.98 -4.48
CA LEU A 14 1.82 8.82 -4.05
C LEU A 14 1.86 9.05 -2.54
N ALA A 15 2.21 8.05 -1.74
CA ALA A 15 2.37 8.25 -0.31
C ALA A 15 3.46 9.27 0.01
N ALA A 16 4.63 9.18 -0.63
CA ALA A 16 5.71 10.14 -0.43
C ALA A 16 5.34 11.56 -0.90
N GLU A 17 4.59 11.69 -1.99
CA GLU A 17 4.08 12.97 -2.49
C GLU A 17 3.08 13.62 -1.54
N GLN A 18 2.19 12.84 -0.93
CA GLN A 18 1.12 13.34 -0.06
C GLN A 18 1.60 13.57 1.39
N PHE A 19 2.52 12.74 1.88
CA PHE A 19 2.88 12.68 3.30
C PHE A 19 4.36 12.96 3.61
N GLY A 20 5.20 13.13 2.58
CA GLY A 20 6.63 13.37 2.72
C GLY A 20 7.49 12.10 2.75
N ALA A 21 8.81 12.27 2.68
CA ALA A 21 9.76 11.18 2.46
C ALA A 21 9.90 10.17 3.63
N GLY A 22 9.41 10.50 4.83
CA GLY A 22 9.45 9.62 6.03
C GLY A 22 8.27 8.66 6.15
N VAL A 23 7.33 8.68 5.20
CA VAL A 23 6.14 7.84 5.29
C VAL A 23 6.44 6.35 5.10
N ARG A 24 5.81 5.52 5.92
CA ARG A 24 5.79 4.06 5.75
C ARG A 24 4.40 3.59 5.36
N VAL A 25 4.33 2.76 4.32
CA VAL A 25 3.08 2.17 3.83
C VAL A 25 3.13 0.66 3.96
N ARG A 26 2.09 0.07 4.57
CA ARG A 26 1.94 -1.37 4.73
C ARG A 26 0.61 -1.82 4.13
N LEU A 27 0.67 -2.84 3.28
CA LEU A 27 -0.52 -3.51 2.76
C LEU A 27 -1.09 -4.43 3.84
N PHE A 28 -2.40 -4.41 4.04
CA PHE A 28 -3.12 -5.40 4.84
C PHE A 28 -4.42 -5.83 4.15
N GLY A 29 -5.25 -6.60 4.85
CA GLY A 29 -6.54 -7.03 4.34
C GLY A 29 -6.45 -8.08 3.23
N SER A 30 -7.50 -8.19 2.42
CA SER A 30 -7.70 -9.33 1.51
C SER A 30 -6.64 -9.47 0.41
N ARG A 31 -5.87 -8.40 0.11
CA ARG A 31 -4.90 -8.38 -0.99
C ARG A 31 -3.54 -8.97 -0.62
N VAL A 32 -3.28 -9.28 0.66
CA VAL A 32 -2.03 -9.95 1.08
C VAL A 32 -2.03 -11.41 0.65
N ASP A 33 -3.20 -12.05 0.68
CA ASP A 33 -3.43 -13.43 0.27
C ASP A 33 -3.91 -13.50 -1.20
N ASP A 34 -3.27 -14.36 -1.99
CA ASP A 34 -3.59 -14.58 -3.39
C ASP A 34 -4.85 -15.42 -3.60
N ALA A 35 -5.22 -16.25 -2.61
CA ALA A 35 -6.41 -17.09 -2.66
C ALA A 35 -7.68 -16.38 -2.13
N ALA A 36 -7.52 -15.26 -1.43
CA ALA A 36 -8.63 -14.55 -0.83
C ALA A 36 -9.52 -13.84 -1.87
N ARG A 37 -10.82 -13.74 -1.56
CA ARG A 37 -11.80 -12.96 -2.32
C ARG A 37 -11.87 -11.54 -1.75
N GLY A 38 -12.04 -10.54 -2.62
CA GLY A 38 -12.06 -9.13 -2.24
C GLY A 38 -11.49 -8.25 -3.34
N GLY A 39 -12.04 -7.04 -3.48
CA GLY A 39 -11.73 -6.10 -4.55
C GLY A 39 -10.89 -4.90 -4.11
N ASP A 40 -11.03 -4.45 -2.88
CA ASP A 40 -10.39 -3.21 -2.43
C ASP A 40 -8.94 -3.43 -1.99
N VAL A 41 -8.21 -2.32 -1.78
CA VAL A 41 -6.82 -2.30 -1.32
C VAL A 41 -6.78 -1.58 0.02
N ASP A 42 -6.43 -2.31 1.07
CA ASP A 42 -6.33 -1.77 2.44
C ASP A 42 -4.88 -1.39 2.75
N LEU A 43 -4.62 -0.11 3.01
CA LEU A 43 -3.28 0.43 3.29
C LEU A 43 -3.22 1.08 4.67
N LEU A 44 -2.21 0.71 5.45
CA LEU A 44 -1.83 1.42 6.66
C LEU A 44 -0.71 2.41 6.30
N VAL A 45 -0.94 3.68 6.60
CA VAL A 45 0.04 4.76 6.42
C VAL A 45 0.51 5.21 7.79
N GLU A 46 1.82 5.11 8.01
CA GLU A 46 2.47 5.54 9.24
C GLU A 46 3.34 6.75 8.93
N LEU A 47 3.11 7.84 9.66
CA LEU A 47 3.84 9.10 9.53
C LEU A 47 4.88 9.16 10.64
N ASP A 48 6.11 9.51 10.29
CA ASP A 48 7.10 9.90 11.28
C ASP A 48 6.72 11.31 11.79
N THR A 49 6.39 11.41 13.08
CA THR A 49 6.04 12.66 13.78
C THR A 49 7.22 13.60 13.92
#